data_AF-A0A3E1KP82-F1
#
_entry.id   AF-A0A3E1KP82-F1
#
_cell.length_a   1.000
_cell.length_b   1.000
_cell.length_c   1.000
_cell.angle_alpha   90.00
_cell.angle_beta   90.00
_cell.angle_gamma   90.00
#
_symmetry.space_group_name_H-M   'P 1'
#
loop_
_entity.id
_entity.type
_entity.pdbx_description
1 polymer ?
#
loop_
_entity_poly.entity_id
_entity_poly.type
_entity_poly.pdbx_seq_one_letter_code
_entity_poly.pdbx_strand_id
1 'polypeptide(L)'
;MKLLVSAVVMSVLLVGCGKSEPTVHVSGQANDAGVTFNGKSLTLKRQGLPAASIGVDGALSIDGKPVDLNQAQREAMRVYYAQVQGVAKKGVDIGTQGAAFGAHAAGAALKGVLSGNPDQIGDKVEAKAETFKNKAMQICDQLGKLRTAQDAAAQLVPAFAPYSSLTQHDVDDCRN
;
A
#
# COMPACT_ATOMS: atom_id res chain seq x y z
N MET A 1 -48.54 9.94 27.42
CA MET A 1 -47.53 10.42 26.46
C MET A 1 -46.27 10.80 27.22
N LYS A 2 -45.20 10.02 27.09
CA LYS A 2 -43.89 10.27 27.71
C LYS A 2 -43.02 11.00 26.69
N LEU A 3 -42.62 12.23 27.00
CA LEU A 3 -41.66 13.04 26.25
C LEU A 3 -40.25 12.49 26.55
N LEU A 4 -39.59 11.95 25.53
CA LEU A 4 -38.16 11.58 25.59
C LEU A 4 -37.35 12.70 24.93
N VAL A 5 -36.61 13.44 25.76
CA VAL A 5 -35.63 14.44 25.36
C VAL A 5 -34.34 13.70 24.98
N SER A 6 -34.01 13.66 23.69
CA SER A 6 -32.72 13.16 23.20
C SER A 6 -31.65 14.23 23.43
N ALA A 7 -30.73 13.97 24.36
CA ALA A 7 -29.53 14.77 24.57
C ALA A 7 -28.47 14.38 23.52
N VAL A 8 -28.18 15.29 22.60
CA VAL A 8 -27.04 15.19 21.67
C VAL A 8 -25.79 15.62 22.43
N VAL A 9 -24.90 14.67 22.74
CA VAL A 9 -23.59 14.95 23.32
C VAL A 9 -22.64 15.33 22.18
N MET A 10 -22.33 16.62 22.10
CA MET A 10 -21.34 17.17 21.17
C MET A 10 -19.94 16.93 21.76
N SER A 11 -19.28 15.86 21.30
CA SER A 11 -17.89 15.58 21.68
C SER A 11 -16.95 16.57 20.98
N VAL A 12 -16.33 17.45 21.77
CA VAL A 12 -15.28 18.38 21.32
C VAL A 12 -14.00 17.58 21.05
N LEU A 13 -13.56 17.52 19.79
CA LEU A 13 -12.28 16.95 19.42
C LEU A 13 -11.18 18.00 19.67
N LEU A 14 -10.31 17.73 20.65
CA LEU A 14 -9.03 18.43 20.82
C LEU A 14 -8.10 18.07 19.65
N VAL A 15 -7.87 19.02 18.75
CA VAL A 15 -6.84 18.91 17.70
C VAL A 15 -5.47 19.21 18.31
N GLY A 16 -4.77 18.17 18.74
CA GLY A 16 -3.36 18.26 19.10
C GLY A 16 -2.48 18.26 17.84
N CYS A 17 -1.84 19.39 17.52
CA CYS A 17 -0.81 19.47 16.49
C CYS A 17 0.52 18.88 16.99
N GLY A 18 0.61 17.55 17.04
CA GLY A 18 1.89 16.86 16.95
C GLY A 18 2.34 16.86 15.49
N LYS A 19 3.57 17.29 15.19
CA LYS A 19 4.23 16.99 13.91
C LYS A 19 4.45 15.49 13.86
N SER A 20 3.41 14.75 13.49
CA SER A 20 3.54 13.37 13.07
C SER A 20 4.33 13.40 11.77
N GLU A 21 5.59 12.96 11.82
CA GLU A 21 6.26 12.54 10.60
C GLU A 21 5.30 11.59 9.87
N PRO A 22 5.01 11.79 8.58
CA PRO A 22 4.07 10.95 7.87
C PRO A 22 4.65 9.53 7.79
N THR A 23 4.31 8.71 8.78
CA THR A 23 4.57 7.28 8.75
C THR A 23 3.66 6.72 7.69
N VAL A 24 4.25 6.26 6.59
CA VAL A 24 3.54 5.54 5.52
C VAL A 24 2.94 4.29 6.15
N HIS A 25 1.63 4.33 6.40
CA HIS A 25 0.87 3.20 6.90
C HIS A 25 0.04 2.61 5.76
N VAL A 26 0.46 1.45 5.27
CA VAL A 26 -0.19 0.74 4.16
C VAL A 26 -0.48 -0.67 4.61
N SER A 27 -1.73 -1.10 4.43
CA SER A 27 -2.16 -2.47 4.69
C SER A 27 -2.90 -3.01 3.48
N GLY A 28 -2.61 -4.25 3.11
CA GLY A 28 -3.36 -5.01 2.11
C GLY A 28 -3.74 -6.36 2.70
N GLN A 29 -4.96 -6.81 2.48
CA GLN A 29 -5.45 -8.10 2.95
C GLN A 29 -6.30 -8.77 1.87
N ALA A 30 -6.04 -10.05 1.64
CA ALA A 30 -6.83 -10.91 0.79
C ALA A 30 -7.00 -12.25 1.52
N ASN A 31 -8.23 -12.57 1.92
CA ASN A 31 -8.53 -13.73 2.76
C ASN A 31 -7.66 -13.72 4.04
N ASP A 32 -7.03 -14.84 4.37
CA ASP A 32 -6.11 -14.99 5.52
C ASP A 32 -4.69 -14.49 5.25
N ALA A 33 -4.40 -13.97 4.05
CA ALA A 33 -3.11 -13.40 3.70
C ALA A 33 -3.14 -11.87 3.83
N GLY A 34 -2.08 -11.30 4.40
CA GLY A 34 -2.00 -9.87 4.62
C GLY A 34 -0.58 -9.33 4.65
N VAL A 35 -0.49 -8.04 4.38
CA VAL A 35 0.73 -7.23 4.49
C VAL A 35 0.36 -5.97 5.25
N THR A 36 1.16 -5.61 6.24
CA THR A 36 1.04 -4.32 6.95
C THR A 36 2.41 -3.68 7.02
N PHE A 37 2.50 -2.43 6.61
CA PHE A 37 3.70 -1.64 6.61
C PHE A 37 3.40 -0.32 7.31
N ASN A 38 4.20 0.04 8.31
CA ASN A 38 4.00 1.29 9.08
C ASN A 38 5.24 2.20 9.07
N GLY A 39 6.22 1.92 8.20
CA GLY A 39 7.48 2.64 8.11
C GLY A 39 8.56 2.21 9.10
N LYS A 40 8.19 1.48 10.17
CA LYS A 40 9.12 0.93 11.17
C LYS A 40 9.21 -0.60 11.11
N SER A 41 8.12 -1.23 10.71
CA SER A 41 8.00 -2.68 10.60
C SER A 41 7.14 -3.05 9.40
N LEU A 42 7.51 -4.16 8.77
CA LEU A 42 6.75 -4.90 7.77
C LEU A 42 6.26 -6.19 8.41
N THR A 43 4.94 -6.35 8.51
CA THR A 43 4.30 -7.58 9.00
C THR A 43 3.66 -8.34 7.85
N LEU A 44 3.96 -9.62 7.76
CA LEU A 44 3.40 -10.56 6.78
C LEU A 44 2.54 -11.59 7.49
N LYS A 45 1.32 -11.78 6.99
CA LYS A 45 0.43 -12.89 7.36
C LYS A 45 0.19 -13.77 6.15
N ARG A 46 0.20 -15.07 6.36
CA ARG A 46 -0.10 -16.10 5.36
C ARG A 46 -0.99 -17.14 6.01
N GLN A 47 -1.85 -17.75 5.22
CA GLN A 47 -2.74 -18.79 5.72
C GLN A 47 -1.93 -19.95 6.32
N GLY A 48 -2.27 -20.35 7.55
CA GLY A 48 -1.61 -21.44 8.26
C GLY A 48 -0.19 -21.15 8.77
N LEU A 49 0.30 -19.91 8.64
CA LEU A 49 1.61 -19.51 9.16
C LEU A 49 1.47 -18.47 10.29
N PRO A 50 2.35 -18.51 11.31
CA PRO A 50 2.45 -17.41 12.27
C PRO A 50 2.80 -16.10 11.57
N ALA A 51 2.57 -14.97 12.23
CA ALA A 51 2.95 -13.68 11.65
C ALA A 51 4.49 -13.54 11.60
N ALA A 52 5.03 -13.10 10.47
CA ALA A 52 6.42 -12.67 10.35
C ALA A 52 6.49 -11.14 10.41
N SER A 53 7.48 -10.60 11.11
CA SER A 53 7.77 -9.16 11.14
C SER A 53 9.22 -8.88 10.78
N ILE A 54 9.43 -7.87 9.94
CA ILE A 54 10.73 -7.46 9.43
C ILE A 54 10.96 -5.99 9.79
N GLY A 55 12.05 -5.72 10.49
CA GLY A 55 12.47 -4.37 10.86
C GLY A 55 13.23 -3.66 9.73
N VAL A 56 13.37 -2.34 9.87
CA VAL A 56 14.14 -1.48 8.93
C VAL A 56 15.58 -1.96 8.77
N ASP A 57 16.17 -2.50 9.83
CA ASP A 57 17.54 -3.00 9.88
C ASP A 57 17.69 -4.40 9.25
N GLY A 58 16.60 -5.03 8.83
CA GLY A 58 16.56 -6.40 8.31
C GLY A 58 16.39 -7.48 9.39
N ALA A 59 16.14 -7.11 10.65
CA ALA A 59 15.81 -8.10 11.68
C ALA A 59 14.50 -8.81 11.35
N LEU A 60 14.50 -10.15 11.40
CA LEU A 60 13.33 -10.99 11.19
C LEU A 60 12.86 -11.56 12.52
N SER A 61 11.56 -11.56 12.74
CA SER A 61 10.90 -12.31 13.82
C SER A 61 9.71 -13.08 13.26
N ILE A 62 9.44 -14.24 13.84
CA ILE A 62 8.30 -15.10 13.52
C ILE A 62 7.58 -15.42 14.82
N ASP A 63 6.27 -15.19 14.87
CA ASP A 63 5.50 -15.33 16.12
C ASP A 63 6.08 -14.46 17.27
N GLY A 64 6.60 -13.28 16.92
CA GLY A 64 7.29 -12.38 17.84
C GLY A 64 8.67 -12.86 18.32
N LYS A 65 9.12 -14.05 17.91
CA LYS A 65 10.44 -14.61 18.29
C LYS A 65 11.49 -14.21 17.26
N PRO A 66 12.66 -13.68 17.67
CA PRO A 66 13.71 -13.32 16.74
C PRO A 66 14.27 -14.56 16.03
N VAL A 67 14.58 -14.41 14.75
CA VAL A 67 15.31 -15.40 13.96
C VAL A 67 16.78 -14.98 13.92
N ASP A 68 17.69 -15.91 14.22
CA ASP A 68 19.11 -15.64 14.10
C ASP A 68 19.51 -15.56 12.63
N LEU A 69 19.99 -14.37 12.23
CA LEU A 69 20.43 -14.08 10.87
C LEU A 69 21.91 -13.67 10.88
N ASN A 70 22.69 -14.27 9.99
CA ASN A 70 24.02 -13.78 9.66
C ASN A 70 23.94 -12.46 8.87
N GLN A 71 25.09 -11.85 8.58
CA GLN A 71 25.15 -10.56 7.90
C GLN A 71 24.53 -10.57 6.50
N ALA A 72 24.80 -11.61 5.69
CA ALA A 72 24.26 -11.73 4.33
C ALA A 72 22.73 -11.91 4.34
N GLN A 73 22.23 -12.71 5.27
CA GLN A 73 20.79 -12.92 5.49
C GLN A 73 20.08 -11.64 5.91
N ARG A 74 20.65 -10.90 6.87
CA ARG A 74 20.11 -9.62 7.32
C ARG A 74 20.08 -8.57 6.21
N GLU A 75 21.11 -8.53 5.38
CA GLU A 75 21.14 -7.65 4.22
C GLU A 75 20.05 -8.01 3.20
N ALA A 76 19.85 -9.30 2.91
CA ALA A 76 18.78 -9.74 2.02
C ALA A 76 17.39 -9.32 2.53
N MET A 77 17.12 -9.46 3.84
CA MET A 77 15.88 -9.00 4.46
C MET A 77 15.71 -7.48 4.39
N ARG A 78 16.80 -6.71 4.53
CA ARG A 78 16.80 -5.25 4.39
C ARG A 78 16.48 -4.81 2.97
N VAL A 79 17.06 -5.47 1.97
CA VAL A 79 16.77 -5.20 0.55
C VAL A 79 15.29 -5.48 0.27
N TYR A 80 14.76 -6.61 0.75
CA TYR A 80 13.33 -6.92 0.63
C TYR A 80 12.45 -5.86 1.30
N TYR A 81 12.76 -5.46 2.54
CA TYR A 81 12.06 -4.38 3.25
C TYR A 81 12.04 -3.07 2.44
N ALA A 82 13.18 -2.67 1.88
CA ALA A 82 13.30 -1.46 1.08
C ALA A 82 12.44 -1.52 -0.19
N GLN A 83 12.35 -2.68 -0.85
CA GLN A 83 11.48 -2.81 -2.03
C GLN A 83 9.99 -2.74 -1.67
N VAL A 84 9.58 -3.32 -0.52
CA VAL A 84 8.20 -3.18 -0.02
C VAL A 84 7.88 -1.73 0.31
N GLN A 85 8.81 -1.01 0.96
CA GLN A 85 8.67 0.42 1.20
C GLN A 85 8.51 1.20 -0.12
N GLY A 86 9.26 0.83 -1.17
CA GLY A 86 9.14 1.42 -2.49
C GLY A 86 7.75 1.22 -3.11
N VAL A 87 7.18 0.02 -3.00
CA VAL A 87 5.79 -0.25 -3.43
C VAL A 87 4.80 0.58 -2.60
N ALA A 88 4.94 0.59 -1.28
CA ALA A 88 4.05 1.35 -0.38
C ALA A 88 4.06 2.85 -0.72
N LYS A 89 5.24 3.44 -0.94
CA LYS A 89 5.38 4.85 -1.30
C LYS A 89 4.75 5.16 -2.66
N LYS A 90 4.97 4.32 -3.67
CA LYS A 90 4.34 4.47 -5.00
C LYS A 90 2.82 4.31 -4.92
N GLY A 91 2.33 3.35 -4.14
CA GLY A 91 0.90 3.14 -3.92
C GLY A 91 0.21 4.35 -3.29
N VAL A 92 0.83 4.98 -2.28
CA VAL A 92 0.32 6.22 -1.68
C VAL A 92 0.31 7.38 -2.68
N ASP A 93 1.37 7.54 -3.48
CA ASP A 93 1.45 8.59 -4.50
C ASP A 93 0.37 8.40 -5.59
N ILE A 94 0.25 7.19 -6.13
CA ILE A 94 -0.77 6.82 -7.12
C ILE A 94 -2.18 7.02 -6.54
N GLY A 95 -2.43 6.58 -5.30
CA GLY A 95 -3.72 6.76 -4.63
C GLY A 95 -4.09 8.24 -4.45
N THR A 96 -3.13 9.08 -4.09
CA THR A 96 -3.31 10.54 -3.96
C THR A 96 -3.66 11.16 -5.32
N GLN A 97 -2.91 10.81 -6.37
CA GLN A 97 -3.15 11.28 -7.73
C GLN A 97 -4.51 10.79 -8.27
N GLY A 98 -4.88 9.54 -7.97
CA GLY A 98 -6.17 8.95 -8.35
C GLY A 98 -7.35 9.64 -7.67
N ALA A 99 -7.25 9.98 -6.38
CA ALA A 99 -8.28 10.74 -5.67
C ALA A 99 -8.46 12.14 -6.27
N ALA A 100 -7.35 12.84 -6.58
CA ALA A 100 -7.39 14.14 -7.24
C ALA A 100 -8.01 14.07 -8.64
N PHE A 101 -7.67 13.03 -9.41
CA PHE A 101 -8.26 12.78 -10.72
C PHE A 101 -9.77 12.51 -10.62
N GLY A 102 -10.21 11.64 -9.71
CA GLY A 102 -11.62 11.34 -9.50
C GLY A 102 -12.46 12.55 -9.10
N ALA A 103 -11.95 13.38 -8.17
CA ALA A 103 -12.60 14.62 -7.78
C ALA A 103 -12.73 15.60 -8.96
N HIS A 104 -11.67 15.74 -9.76
CA HIS A 104 -11.70 16.57 -10.97
C HIS A 104 -12.72 16.04 -11.99
N ALA A 105 -12.76 14.73 -12.23
CA ALA A 105 -13.71 14.11 -13.17
C ALA A 105 -15.17 14.31 -12.72
N ALA A 106 -15.48 14.08 -11.44
CA ALA A 106 -16.81 14.32 -10.88
C ALA A 106 -17.24 15.79 -10.99
N GLY A 107 -16.36 16.73 -10.64
CA GLY A 107 -16.61 18.16 -10.79
C GLY A 107 -16.84 18.56 -12.25
N ALA A 108 -16.07 17.96 -13.17
CA ALA A 108 -16.20 18.21 -14.59
C ALA A 108 -17.53 17.68 -15.15
N ALA A 109 -17.99 16.51 -14.71
CA ALA A 109 -19.30 15.96 -15.08
C ALA A 109 -20.46 16.86 -14.63
N LEU A 110 -20.44 17.32 -13.37
CA LEU A 110 -21.44 18.27 -12.86
C LEU A 110 -21.44 19.57 -13.69
N LYS A 111 -20.26 20.10 -14.01
CA LYS A 111 -20.14 21.28 -14.87
C LYS A 111 -20.73 21.04 -16.25
N GLY A 112 -20.49 19.87 -16.86
CA GLY A 112 -21.03 19.51 -18.18
C GLY A 112 -22.55 19.48 -18.21
N VAL A 113 -23.19 18.94 -17.17
CA VAL A 113 -24.65 18.96 -17.00
C VAL A 113 -25.18 20.38 -16.90
N LEU A 114 -24.55 21.21 -16.06
CA LEU A 114 -24.99 22.60 -15.85
C LEU A 114 -24.72 23.51 -17.05
N SER A 115 -23.66 23.25 -17.83
CA SER A 115 -23.26 24.08 -18.97
C SER A 115 -23.78 23.59 -20.32
N GLY A 116 -24.40 22.40 -20.39
CA GLY A 116 -24.88 21.80 -21.63
C GLY A 116 -23.78 21.38 -22.62
N ASN A 117 -22.51 21.27 -22.17
CA ASN A 117 -21.35 20.96 -23.00
C ASN A 117 -20.59 19.72 -22.47
N PRO A 118 -21.19 18.54 -22.48
CA PRO A 118 -20.57 17.33 -21.92
C PRO A 118 -19.36 16.83 -22.74
N ASP A 119 -19.42 16.93 -24.07
CA ASP A 119 -18.46 16.27 -24.97
C ASP A 119 -17.04 16.82 -24.84
N GLN A 120 -16.87 18.15 -24.87
CA GLN A 120 -15.55 18.80 -24.73
C GLN A 120 -14.90 18.56 -23.35
N ILE A 121 -15.72 18.26 -22.34
CA ILE A 121 -15.26 17.93 -20.99
C ILE A 121 -14.79 16.48 -20.93
N GLY A 122 -15.50 15.57 -21.60
CA GLY A 122 -15.13 14.16 -21.74
C GLY A 122 -13.71 13.97 -22.28
N ASP A 123 -13.41 14.57 -23.43
CA ASP A 123 -12.10 14.42 -24.10
C ASP A 123 -10.91 14.83 -23.19
N LYS A 124 -11.10 15.89 -22.39
CA LYS A 124 -10.06 16.39 -21.47
C LYS A 124 -9.87 15.47 -20.26
N VAL A 125 -10.94 14.82 -19.80
CA VAL A 125 -10.86 13.85 -18.70
C VAL A 125 -10.18 12.58 -19.19
N GLU A 126 -10.49 12.13 -20.40
CA GLU A 126 -9.91 10.93 -21.01
C GLU A 126 -8.40 11.07 -21.26
N ALA A 127 -7.94 12.20 -21.83
CA ALA A 127 -6.51 12.45 -22.01
C ALA A 127 -5.72 12.45 -20.68
N LYS A 128 -6.33 12.96 -19.60
CA LYS A 128 -5.75 12.91 -18.25
C LYS A 128 -5.77 11.49 -17.68
N ALA A 129 -6.79 10.70 -18.00
CA ALA A 129 -6.90 9.30 -17.58
C ALA A 129 -5.76 8.46 -18.18
N GLU A 130 -5.49 8.60 -19.48
CA GLU A 130 -4.38 7.90 -20.15
C GLU A 130 -3.02 8.28 -19.57
N THR A 131 -2.80 9.58 -19.29
CA THR A 131 -1.58 10.04 -18.63
C THR A 131 -1.42 9.45 -17.23
N PHE A 132 -2.51 9.39 -16.46
CA PHE A 132 -2.52 8.79 -15.13
C PHE A 132 -2.25 7.28 -15.19
N LYS A 133 -2.91 6.56 -16.10
CA LYS A 133 -2.70 5.12 -16.33
C LYS A 133 -1.23 4.81 -16.60
N ASN A 134 -0.61 5.53 -17.53
CA ASN A 134 0.81 5.34 -17.86
C ASN A 134 1.75 5.55 -16.65
N LYS A 135 1.45 6.51 -15.78
CA LYS A 135 2.20 6.73 -14.53
C LYS A 135 1.95 5.61 -13.52
N ALA A 136 0.70 5.17 -13.39
CA ALA A 136 0.33 4.10 -12.46
C ALA A 136 1.05 2.78 -12.81
N MET A 137 1.26 2.48 -14.10
CA MET A 137 1.99 1.28 -14.55
C MET A 137 3.42 1.16 -14.00
N GLN A 138 4.05 2.28 -13.59
CA GLN A 138 5.38 2.26 -12.96
C GLN A 138 5.40 1.53 -11.60
N ILE A 139 4.24 1.22 -11.02
CA ILE A 139 4.16 0.38 -9.83
C ILE A 139 4.51 -1.08 -10.15
N CYS A 140 4.24 -1.56 -11.37
CA CYS A 140 4.54 -2.93 -11.77
C CYS A 140 6.04 -3.16 -11.95
N ASP A 141 6.79 -2.15 -12.40
CA ASP A 141 8.25 -2.20 -12.40
C ASP A 141 8.80 -2.35 -10.97
N GLN A 142 8.20 -1.64 -10.01
CA GLN A 142 8.56 -1.75 -8.60
C GLN A 142 8.18 -3.13 -8.03
N LEU A 143 7.04 -3.69 -8.44
CA LEU A 143 6.60 -5.03 -8.04
C LEU A 143 7.58 -6.10 -8.53
N GLY A 144 8.11 -5.95 -9.76
CA GLY A 144 9.17 -6.82 -10.28
C GLY A 144 10.45 -6.78 -9.42
N LYS A 145 10.90 -5.58 -9.02
CA LYS A 145 12.06 -5.43 -8.11
C LYS A 145 11.80 -6.06 -6.74
N LEU A 146 10.58 -5.89 -6.21
CA LEU A 146 10.16 -6.53 -4.97
C LEU A 146 10.22 -8.05 -5.07
N ARG A 147 9.73 -8.63 -6.17
CA ARG A 147 9.81 -10.07 -6.40
C ARG A 147 11.24 -10.57 -6.41
N THR A 148 12.14 -9.92 -7.15
CA THR A 148 13.56 -10.30 -7.18
C THR A 148 14.18 -10.28 -5.77
N ALA A 149 13.89 -9.24 -4.97
CA ALA A 149 14.37 -9.16 -3.61
C ALA A 149 13.75 -10.23 -2.69
N GLN A 150 12.47 -10.56 -2.90
CA GLN A 150 11.77 -11.62 -2.17
C GLN A 150 12.42 -12.98 -2.44
N ASP A 151 12.66 -13.30 -3.71
CA ASP A 151 13.24 -14.59 -4.13
C ASP A 151 14.66 -14.74 -3.57
N ALA A 152 15.47 -13.67 -3.61
CA ALA A 152 16.81 -13.67 -3.01
C ALA A 152 16.77 -13.86 -1.48
N ALA A 153 15.85 -13.19 -0.79
CA ALA A 153 15.66 -13.36 0.65
C ALA A 153 15.19 -14.78 1.00
N ALA A 154 14.26 -15.35 0.22
CA ALA A 154 13.76 -16.71 0.42
C ALA A 154 14.85 -17.77 0.22
N GLN A 155 15.75 -17.56 -0.74
CA GLN A 155 16.90 -18.45 -0.98
C GLN A 155 17.91 -18.41 0.17
N LEU A 156 18.17 -17.23 0.76
CA LEU A 156 19.19 -17.06 1.81
C LEU A 156 18.66 -17.33 3.22
N VAL A 157 17.35 -17.16 3.45
CA VAL A 157 16.71 -17.23 4.77
C VAL A 157 15.62 -18.31 4.75
N PRO A 158 15.94 -19.57 5.10
CA PRO A 158 14.97 -20.67 5.05
C PRO A 158 13.70 -20.41 5.88
N ALA A 159 13.82 -19.73 7.02
CA ALA A 159 12.68 -19.37 7.86
C ALA A 159 11.72 -18.35 7.20
N PHE A 160 12.21 -17.57 6.22
CA PHE A 160 11.41 -16.61 5.47
C PHE A 160 10.78 -17.21 4.21
N ALA A 161 11.33 -18.29 3.65
CA ALA A 161 10.86 -18.89 2.40
C ALA A 161 9.33 -19.15 2.35
N PRO A 162 8.65 -19.63 3.41
CA PRO A 162 7.20 -19.82 3.39
C PRO A 162 6.36 -18.53 3.23
N TYR A 163 6.95 -17.36 3.45
CA TYR A 163 6.28 -16.05 3.31
C TYR A 163 6.45 -15.43 1.92
N SER A 164 7.34 -15.99 1.10
CA SER A 164 7.62 -15.58 -0.27
C SER A 164 6.50 -16.01 -1.22
N SER A 165 5.43 -15.21 -1.27
CA SER A 165 4.21 -15.55 -2.01
C SER A 165 4.04 -14.77 -3.32
N LEU A 166 4.77 -13.67 -3.53
CA LEU A 166 4.67 -12.92 -4.78
C LEU A 166 5.28 -13.73 -5.93
N THR A 167 4.48 -14.08 -6.94
CA THR A 167 4.84 -14.92 -8.09
C THR A 167 5.18 -14.09 -9.34
N GLN A 168 5.72 -14.74 -10.37
CA GLN A 168 5.98 -14.06 -11.65
C GLN A 168 4.66 -13.68 -12.33
N HIS A 169 3.65 -14.56 -12.20
CA HIS A 169 2.32 -14.29 -12.71
C HIS A 169 1.73 -13.01 -12.13
N ASP A 170 1.92 -12.73 -10.83
CA ASP A 170 1.45 -11.47 -10.22
C ASP A 170 2.12 -10.22 -10.80
N VAL A 171 3.41 -10.32 -11.18
CA VAL A 171 4.14 -9.22 -11.83
C VAL A 171 3.65 -9.01 -13.25
N ASP A 172 3.38 -10.10 -13.97
CA ASP A 172 2.90 -10.05 -15.35
C ASP A 172 1.44 -9.58 -15.41
N ASP A 173 0.59 -10.05 -14.49
CA ASP A 173 -0.82 -9.65 -14.34
C ASP A 173 -0.94 -8.17 -14.01
N CYS A 174 -0.07 -7.63 -13.15
CA CYS A 174 -0.02 -6.19 -12.89
C CYS A 174 0.10 -5.35 -14.17
N ARG A 175 0.77 -5.87 -15.20
CA ARG A 175 1.02 -5.14 -16.45
C ARG A 175 -0.13 -5.16 -17.44
N ASN A 176 -1.06 -6.11 -17.30
CA ASN A 176 -2.15 -6.35 -18.25
C ASN A 176 -3.46 -5.71 -17.77
#